data_AF-A0A367YUS0-F1
#
_entry.id   AF-A0A367YUS0-F1
#
_cell.length_a   1.000
_cell.length_b   1.000
_cell.length_c   1.000
_cell.angle_alpha   90.00
_cell.angle_beta   90.00
_cell.angle_gamma   90.00
#
_symmetry.space_group_name_H-M   'P 1'
#
loop_
_entity.id
_entity.type
_entity.pdbx_description
1 polymer ?
#
loop_
_entity_poly.entity_id
_entity_poly.type
_entity_poly.pdbx_seq_one_letter_code
_entity_poly.pdbx_strand_id
1 'polypeptide(L)'
;MPSTRPRWGLEVLVVLALSLGQSAVYSVLSLTEKLTRPEPLNQQTTSMNTSAVPDRPWLDLAYQLANNVFLAVPVALALYLLWARPGRWGWSGMGLDRRHPLRDALVGLGLAAGIGIPGLGFYLLARELGVNTTVAPANLTAAWWTVPVLVLAAFANGLLEEVVVVGYLFGRLREKGWSWVAVLLTSALVRGSYHLYQGFGGFAGNVLMGLVLGLVFLRWRRVWPLVVAHTLLDVAAFVGYTLVAPHVDWL
;
A
#
# COMPACT_ATOMS: atom_id res chain seq x y z
N MET A 1 -10.75 -32.87 23.33
CA MET A 1 -9.65 -32.17 22.61
C MET A 1 -10.17 -30.82 22.15
N PRO A 2 -9.48 -29.69 22.39
CA PRO A 2 -9.92 -28.39 21.88
C PRO A 2 -10.06 -28.48 20.36
N SER A 3 -11.11 -27.90 19.77
CA SER A 3 -11.40 -28.04 18.34
C SER A 3 -10.18 -27.69 17.48
N THR A 4 -9.68 -28.64 16.70
CA THR A 4 -8.54 -28.50 15.79
C THR A 4 -8.84 -27.64 14.55
N ARG A 5 -9.97 -26.93 14.55
CA ARG A 5 -10.35 -26.05 13.44
C ARG A 5 -9.53 -24.76 13.52
N PRO A 6 -8.81 -24.39 12.44
CA PRO A 6 -8.04 -23.16 12.42
C PRO A 6 -8.94 -21.94 12.67
N ARG A 7 -8.50 -21.03 13.54
CA ARG A 7 -9.22 -19.78 13.86
C ARG A 7 -8.86 -18.68 12.87
N TRP A 8 -9.25 -18.83 11.60
CA TRP A 8 -8.89 -17.89 10.52
C TRP A 8 -9.25 -16.44 10.81
N GLY A 9 -10.35 -16.18 11.51
CA GLY A 9 -10.72 -14.81 11.90
C GLY A 9 -9.73 -14.16 12.87
N LEU A 10 -9.24 -14.91 13.86
CA LEU A 10 -8.24 -14.42 14.81
C LEU A 10 -6.89 -14.25 14.12
N GLU A 11 -6.51 -15.18 13.23
CA GLU A 11 -5.28 -15.08 12.45
C GLU A 11 -5.27 -13.82 11.58
N VAL A 12 -6.34 -13.59 10.82
CA VAL A 12 -6.51 -12.37 10.00
C VAL A 12 -6.44 -11.12 10.87
N LEU A 13 -7.14 -11.10 12.01
CA LEU A 13 -7.14 -9.95 12.91
C LEU A 13 -5.72 -9.64 13.41
N VAL A 14 -4.95 -10.65 13.82
CA VAL A 14 -3.58 -10.48 14.32
C VAL A 14 -2.64 -10.04 13.19
N VAL A 15 -2.73 -10.65 12.00
CA VAL A 15 -1.89 -10.25 10.86
C VAL A 15 -2.20 -8.82 10.44
N LEU A 16 -3.46 -8.43 10.35
CA LEU A 16 -3.83 -7.04 10.04
C LEU A 16 -3.38 -6.09 11.15
N ALA A 17 -3.57 -6.43 12.43
CA ALA A 17 -3.14 -5.59 13.54
C ALA A 17 -1.63 -5.33 13.57
N LEU A 18 -0.82 -6.37 13.30
CA LEU A 18 0.65 -6.28 13.25
C LEU A 18 1.20 -5.64 11.95
N SER A 19 0.38 -5.49 10.91
CA SER A 19 0.78 -4.89 9.63
C SER A 19 0.22 -3.48 9.46
N LEU A 20 -1.02 -3.38 8.98
CA LEU A 20 -1.64 -2.13 8.52
C LEU A 20 -2.68 -1.60 9.52
N GLY A 21 -2.95 -2.33 10.60
CA GLY A 21 -3.94 -1.97 11.61
C GLY A 21 -3.57 -0.70 12.36
N GLN A 22 -2.29 -0.55 12.76
CA GLN A 22 -1.80 0.71 13.30
C GLN A 22 -1.97 1.84 12.29
N SER A 23 -1.55 1.65 11.04
CA SER A 23 -1.67 2.66 9.98
C SER A 23 -3.12 3.08 9.76
N ALA A 24 -4.07 2.14 9.76
CA ALA A 24 -5.50 2.44 9.64
C ALA A 24 -6.03 3.30 10.81
N VAL A 25 -5.69 2.94 12.05
CA VAL A 25 -6.09 3.71 13.24
C VAL A 25 -5.50 5.12 13.19
N TYR A 26 -4.20 5.25 12.96
CA TYR A 26 -3.53 6.55 12.90
C TYR A 26 -3.97 7.37 11.69
N SER A 27 -4.44 6.74 10.62
CA SER A 27 -5.00 7.45 9.47
C SER A 27 -6.32 8.14 9.80
N VAL A 28 -7.21 7.46 10.54
CA VAL A 28 -8.45 8.05 11.04
C VAL A 28 -8.15 9.19 12.02
N LEU A 29 -7.21 8.98 12.94
CA LEU A 29 -6.80 10.02 13.90
C LEU A 29 -6.20 11.23 13.18
N SER A 30 -5.31 11.02 12.21
CA SER A 30 -4.70 12.09 11.42
C SER A 30 -5.75 12.87 10.63
N LEU A 31 -6.71 12.20 10.00
CA LEU A 31 -7.78 12.91 9.28
C LEU A 31 -8.67 13.71 10.23
N THR A 32 -9.05 13.12 11.37
CA THR A 32 -9.85 13.80 12.40
C THR A 32 -9.14 15.04 12.90
N GLU A 33 -7.84 14.92 13.20
CA GLU A 33 -7.01 16.03 13.66
C GLU A 33 -6.98 17.17 12.63
N LYS A 34 -6.75 16.85 11.35
CA LYS A 34 -6.75 17.84 10.26
C LYS A 34 -8.11 18.50 10.07
N LEU A 35 -9.21 17.76 10.24
CA LEU A 35 -10.58 18.28 10.15
C LEU A 35 -10.95 19.19 11.32
N THR A 36 -10.24 19.10 12.44
CA THR A 36 -10.45 19.98 13.61
C THR A 36 -9.58 21.24 13.60
N ARG A 37 -8.69 21.38 12.62
CA ARG A 37 -7.86 22.58 12.46
C ARG A 37 -8.63 23.70 11.74
N PRO A 38 -8.28 24.97 11.98
CA PRO A 38 -8.84 26.11 11.24
C PRO A 38 -8.55 26.08 9.74
N GLU A 39 -7.40 25.52 9.35
CA GLU A 39 -6.98 25.46 7.95
C GLU A 39 -7.79 24.40 7.16
N PRO A 40 -8.29 24.72 5.96
CA PRO A 40 -8.91 23.73 5.07
C PRO A 40 -7.96 22.57 4.72
N LEU A 41 -8.51 21.37 4.46
CA LEU A 41 -7.71 20.17 4.16
C LEU A 41 -6.72 20.39 3.01
N ASN A 42 -7.13 21.05 1.94
CA ASN A 42 -6.29 21.29 0.76
C ASN A 42 -5.16 22.31 0.98
N GLN A 43 -5.15 23.00 2.11
CA GLN A 43 -4.07 23.89 2.55
C GLN A 43 -3.13 23.21 3.56
N GLN A 44 -3.44 21.98 3.98
CA GLN A 44 -2.60 21.18 4.86
C GLN A 44 -1.77 20.17 4.06
N THR A 45 -0.57 19.86 4.56
CA THR A 45 0.36 18.95 3.89
C THR A 45 0.49 17.63 4.64
N THR A 46 0.51 16.54 3.88
CA THR A 46 0.79 15.19 4.37
C THR A 46 2.11 14.72 3.78
N SER A 47 3.12 14.59 4.64
CA SER A 47 4.47 14.19 4.24
C SER A 47 4.70 12.69 4.41
N MET A 48 5.41 12.10 3.44
CA MET A 48 5.86 10.71 3.46
C MET A 48 7.37 10.66 3.17
N ASN A 49 8.01 9.53 3.50
CA ASN A 49 9.44 9.30 3.29
C ASN A 49 10.28 10.51 3.77
N THR A 50 10.10 10.89 5.03
CA THR A 50 10.76 12.06 5.62
C THR A 50 12.05 11.65 6.31
N SER A 51 13.12 12.45 6.14
CA SER A 51 14.36 12.25 6.88
C SER A 51 14.13 12.38 8.38
N ALA A 52 14.61 11.38 9.14
CA ALA A 52 14.61 11.40 10.60
C ALA A 52 15.78 12.23 11.15
N VAL A 53 16.91 12.20 10.45
CA VAL A 53 18.15 12.87 10.85
C VAL A 53 18.83 13.53 9.65
N PRO A 54 18.24 14.60 9.10
CA PRO A 54 18.65 15.19 7.81
C PRO A 54 20.14 15.59 7.76
N ASP A 55 20.71 16.07 8.87
CA ASP A 55 22.12 16.48 8.94
C ASP A 55 23.12 15.31 9.01
N ARG A 56 22.65 14.05 9.06
CA ARG A 56 23.48 12.84 9.17
C ARG A 56 23.05 11.80 8.12
N PRO A 57 23.42 11.98 6.83
CA PRO A 57 22.90 11.15 5.73
C PRO A 57 23.13 9.64 5.88
N TRP A 58 24.25 9.22 6.45
CA TRP A 58 24.52 7.78 6.67
C TRP A 58 23.58 7.16 7.71
N LEU A 59 23.22 7.94 8.75
CA LEU A 59 22.31 7.49 9.79
C LEU A 59 20.86 7.54 9.29
N ASP A 60 20.53 8.54 8.47
CA ASP A 60 19.21 8.63 7.82
C ASP A 60 18.99 7.44 6.89
N LEU A 61 19.99 7.07 6.08
CA LEU A 61 19.97 5.84 5.29
C LEU A 61 19.72 4.60 6.17
N ALA A 62 20.38 4.49 7.32
CA ALA A 62 20.16 3.38 8.25
C ALA A 62 18.72 3.32 8.76
N TYR A 63 18.12 4.47 9.11
CA TYR A 63 16.69 4.55 9.47
C TYR A 63 15.78 4.12 8.31
N GLN A 64 16.03 4.60 7.09
CA GLN A 64 15.22 4.21 5.94
C GLN A 64 15.32 2.72 5.65
N LEU A 65 16.52 2.14 5.69
CA LEU A 65 16.71 0.69 5.50
C LEU A 65 16.01 -0.10 6.60
N ALA A 66 16.15 0.30 7.87
CA ALA A 66 15.48 -0.34 8.99
C ALA A 66 13.95 -0.29 8.83
N ASN A 67 13.39 0.89 8.53
CA ASN A 67 11.96 1.07 8.31
C ASN A 67 11.44 0.15 7.20
N ASN A 68 12.14 0.08 6.06
CA ASN A 68 11.75 -0.79 4.95
C ASN A 68 11.86 -2.29 5.28
N VAL A 69 12.87 -2.70 6.04
CA VAL A 69 13.01 -4.09 6.51
C VAL A 69 11.85 -4.44 7.44
N PHE A 70 11.54 -3.60 8.43
CA PHE A 70 10.43 -3.85 9.35
C PHE A 70 9.07 -3.81 8.66
N LEU A 71 8.91 -2.97 7.63
CA LEU A 71 7.72 -2.93 6.78
C LEU A 71 7.49 -4.27 6.04
N ALA A 72 8.55 -4.99 5.70
CA ALA A 72 8.48 -6.30 5.04
C ALA A 72 8.25 -7.48 6.01
N VAL A 73 8.45 -7.30 7.33
CA VAL A 73 8.27 -8.38 8.32
C VAL A 73 6.85 -8.99 8.32
N PRO A 74 5.76 -8.20 8.25
CA PRO A 74 4.41 -8.77 8.17
C PRO A 74 4.17 -9.60 6.91
N VAL A 75 4.86 -9.30 5.81
CA VAL A 75 4.83 -10.14 4.60
C VAL A 75 5.41 -11.51 4.90
N ALA A 76 6.59 -11.54 5.53
CA ALA A 76 7.22 -12.80 5.95
C ALA A 76 6.32 -13.60 6.90
N LEU A 77 5.62 -12.93 7.84
CA LEU A 77 4.65 -13.56 8.72
C LEU A 77 3.45 -14.16 7.95
N ALA A 78 2.84 -13.40 7.05
CA ALA A 78 1.70 -13.87 6.25
C ALA A 78 2.09 -15.09 5.40
N LEU A 79 3.26 -15.02 4.77
CA LEU A 79 3.85 -16.13 4.00
C LEU A 79 4.13 -17.34 4.90
N TYR A 80 4.77 -17.15 6.05
CA TYR A 80 5.01 -18.22 7.00
C TYR A 80 3.71 -18.91 7.44
N LEU A 81 2.64 -18.16 7.74
CA LEU A 81 1.35 -18.73 8.13
C LEU A 81 0.67 -19.51 7.01
N LEU A 82 0.75 -19.03 5.77
CA LEU A 82 0.24 -19.76 4.60
C LEU A 82 1.02 -21.04 4.32
N TRP A 83 2.31 -21.06 4.65
CA TRP A 83 3.16 -22.25 4.54
C TRP A 83 2.89 -23.25 5.68
N ALA A 84 2.87 -22.77 6.93
CA ALA A 84 2.69 -23.60 8.12
C ALA A 84 1.27 -24.15 8.25
N ARG A 85 0.28 -23.44 7.70
CA ARG A 85 -1.12 -23.85 7.67
C ARG A 85 -1.69 -23.68 6.26
N PRO A 86 -1.30 -24.58 5.34
CA PRO A 86 -1.85 -24.57 3.99
C PRO A 86 -3.35 -24.84 4.11
N GLY A 87 -4.17 -23.84 3.81
CA GLY A 87 -5.58 -24.11 3.58
C GLY A 87 -5.81 -24.51 2.12
N ARG A 88 -7.02 -24.29 1.60
CA ARG A 88 -7.29 -24.51 0.16
C ARG A 88 -6.57 -23.46 -0.71
N TRP A 89 -6.13 -22.37 -0.09
CA TRP A 89 -5.41 -21.25 -0.66
C TRP A 89 -3.99 -21.19 -0.07
N GLY A 90 -3.13 -22.11 -0.50
CA GLY A 90 -1.69 -22.08 -0.16
C GLY A 90 -0.89 -21.09 -1.02
N TRP A 91 0.44 -21.08 -0.87
CA TRP A 91 1.36 -20.18 -1.60
C TRP A 91 1.15 -20.21 -3.12
N SER A 92 0.95 -21.40 -3.69
CA SER A 92 0.69 -21.59 -5.12
C SER A 92 -0.64 -20.99 -5.58
N GLY A 93 -1.62 -20.85 -4.67
CA GLY A 93 -2.93 -20.26 -4.95
C GLY A 93 -2.90 -18.75 -5.15
N MET A 94 -1.82 -18.08 -4.73
CA MET A 94 -1.63 -16.63 -4.89
C MET A 94 -0.78 -16.26 -6.12
N GLY A 95 -0.22 -17.27 -6.81
CA GLY A 95 0.68 -17.04 -7.94
C GLY A 95 1.96 -16.27 -7.57
N LEU A 96 2.41 -16.38 -6.32
CA LEU A 96 3.68 -15.85 -5.85
C LEU A 96 4.84 -16.77 -6.29
N ASP A 97 4.94 -17.00 -7.59
CA ASP A 97 5.94 -17.85 -8.22
C ASP A 97 6.66 -17.10 -9.36
N ARG A 98 7.81 -17.61 -9.81
CA ARG A 98 8.61 -17.01 -10.89
C ARG A 98 8.26 -17.54 -12.28
N ARG A 99 7.04 -18.05 -12.51
CA ARG A 99 6.71 -18.76 -13.76
C ARG A 99 6.52 -17.83 -14.96
N HIS A 100 6.05 -16.60 -14.75
CA HIS A 100 5.71 -15.68 -15.84
C HIS A 100 6.22 -14.24 -15.63
N PRO A 101 7.52 -14.03 -15.34
CA PRO A 101 8.05 -12.73 -14.90
C PRO A 101 7.80 -11.61 -15.91
N LEU A 102 8.02 -11.86 -17.20
CA LEU A 102 7.80 -10.85 -18.24
C LEU A 102 6.32 -10.46 -18.38
N ARG A 103 5.42 -11.45 -18.35
CA ARG A 103 3.98 -11.19 -18.41
C ARG A 103 3.53 -10.42 -17.18
N ASP A 104 3.99 -10.81 -15.99
CA ASP A 104 3.64 -10.13 -14.75
C ASP A 104 4.13 -8.68 -14.77
N ALA A 105 5.33 -8.43 -15.29
CA ALA A 105 5.86 -7.09 -15.47
C ALA A 105 5.05 -6.24 -16.46
N LEU A 106 4.73 -6.78 -17.65
CA LEU A 106 3.96 -6.05 -18.67
C LEU A 106 2.53 -5.75 -18.21
N VAL A 107 1.88 -6.71 -17.55
CA VAL A 107 0.56 -6.50 -16.95
C VAL A 107 0.64 -5.44 -15.85
N GLY A 108 1.64 -5.52 -14.97
CA GLY A 108 1.86 -4.55 -13.91
C GLY A 108 2.09 -3.14 -14.46
N LEU A 109 2.86 -3.00 -15.53
CA LEU A 109 3.04 -1.73 -16.24
C LEU A 109 1.73 -1.19 -16.81
N GLY A 110 0.93 -2.04 -17.46
CA GLY A 110 -0.38 -1.65 -17.98
C GLY A 110 -1.35 -1.20 -16.89
N LEU A 111 -1.35 -1.89 -15.74
CA LEU A 111 -2.14 -1.51 -14.57
C LEU A 111 -1.65 -0.20 -13.94
N ALA A 112 -0.33 -0.02 -13.81
CA ALA A 112 0.25 1.23 -13.30
C ALA A 112 -0.15 2.42 -14.18
N ALA A 113 -0.09 2.30 -15.50
CA ALA A 113 -0.54 3.35 -16.40
C ALA A 113 -2.06 3.58 -16.29
N GLY A 114 -2.85 2.51 -16.31
CA GLY A 114 -4.31 2.57 -16.26
C GLY A 114 -4.89 3.06 -14.93
N ILE A 115 -4.15 2.94 -13.83
CA ILE A 115 -4.54 3.46 -12.52
C ILE A 115 -3.89 4.83 -12.28
N GLY A 116 -2.60 4.97 -12.56
CA GLY A 116 -1.80 6.14 -12.21
C GLY A 116 -2.19 7.38 -13.01
N ILE A 117 -2.38 7.27 -14.32
CA ILE A 117 -2.75 8.42 -15.17
C ILE A 117 -4.09 9.02 -14.74
N PRO A 118 -5.21 8.27 -14.68
CA PRO A 118 -6.46 8.82 -14.16
C PRO A 118 -6.39 9.14 -12.67
N GLY A 119 -5.58 8.41 -11.89
CA GLY A 119 -5.35 8.64 -10.47
C GLY A 119 -4.74 10.01 -10.17
N LEU A 120 -3.81 10.49 -11.01
CA LEU A 120 -3.27 11.86 -10.90
C LEU A 120 -4.38 12.90 -11.11
N GLY A 121 -5.20 12.74 -12.15
CA GLY A 121 -6.35 13.63 -12.39
C GLY A 121 -7.35 13.60 -11.23
N PHE A 122 -7.63 12.41 -10.68
CA PHE A 122 -8.50 12.25 -9.53
C PHE A 122 -7.94 12.93 -8.26
N TYR A 123 -6.63 12.79 -7.99
CA TYR A 123 -5.96 13.46 -6.87
C TYR A 123 -6.06 14.98 -6.99
N LEU A 124 -5.74 15.53 -8.16
CA LEU A 124 -5.82 16.96 -8.42
C LEU A 124 -7.25 17.49 -8.23
N LEU A 125 -8.25 16.77 -8.76
CA LEU A 125 -9.66 17.11 -8.56
C LEU A 125 -10.05 17.06 -7.08
N ALA A 126 -9.64 16.02 -6.34
CA ALA A 126 -9.96 15.89 -4.92
C ALA A 126 -9.34 17.01 -4.07
N ARG A 127 -8.12 17.45 -4.41
CA ARG A 127 -7.46 18.60 -3.78
C ARG A 127 -8.18 19.90 -4.10
N GLU A 128 -8.56 20.10 -5.37
CA GLU A 128 -9.31 21.28 -5.80
C GLU A 128 -10.67 21.39 -5.09
N LEU A 129 -11.36 20.26 -4.93
CA LEU A 129 -12.62 20.17 -4.19
C LEU A 129 -12.45 20.32 -2.66
N GLY A 130 -11.23 20.49 -2.15
CA GLY A 130 -10.98 20.69 -0.72
C GLY A 130 -11.11 19.44 0.14
N VAL A 131 -11.17 18.24 -0.46
CA VAL A 131 -11.39 16.97 0.27
C VAL A 131 -10.12 16.15 0.47
N ASN A 132 -8.98 16.63 -0.04
CA ASN A 132 -7.65 16.04 0.11
C ASN A 132 -6.64 17.05 0.63
N THR A 133 -5.61 16.54 1.30
CA THR A 133 -4.39 17.30 1.60
C THR A 133 -3.49 17.40 0.38
N THR A 134 -2.58 18.37 0.41
CA THR A 134 -1.39 18.33 -0.45
C THR A 134 -0.50 17.18 0.05
N VAL A 135 -0.17 16.22 -0.82
CA VAL A 135 0.69 15.09 -0.48
C VAL A 135 2.11 15.39 -0.94
N ALA A 136 3.05 15.40 0.00
CA ALA A 136 4.48 15.48 -0.24
C ALA A 136 5.07 14.07 -0.09
N PRO A 137 5.12 13.24 -1.15
CA PRO A 137 5.42 11.82 -1.04
C PRO A 137 6.89 11.49 -0.77
N ALA A 138 7.82 12.44 -0.96
CA ALA A 138 9.24 12.23 -0.68
C ALA A 138 9.89 13.47 -0.06
N ASN A 139 10.41 13.35 1.16
CA ASN A 139 11.00 14.45 1.94
C ASN A 139 12.35 14.03 2.54
N LEU A 140 13.15 13.33 1.74
CA LEU A 140 14.51 12.91 2.09
C LEU A 140 15.53 13.98 1.68
N THR A 141 16.62 14.08 2.42
CA THR A 141 17.77 14.91 2.00
C THR A 141 18.38 14.38 0.69
N ALA A 142 18.96 15.30 -0.07
CA ALA A 142 19.63 14.95 -1.32
C ALA A 142 20.92 14.15 -1.04
N ALA A 143 20.92 12.88 -1.44
CA ALA A 143 22.06 11.98 -1.35
C ALA A 143 22.03 10.98 -2.52
N TRP A 144 23.17 10.33 -2.79
CA TRP A 144 23.26 9.34 -3.88
C TRP A 144 22.30 8.16 -3.68
N TRP A 145 21.95 7.85 -2.43
CA TRP A 145 21.08 6.75 -2.04
C TRP A 145 19.59 7.13 -1.99
N THR A 146 19.24 8.42 -2.12
CA THR A 146 17.84 8.90 -1.99
C THR A 146 16.93 8.18 -2.97
N VAL A 147 17.25 8.21 -4.27
CA VAL A 147 16.44 7.53 -5.30
C VAL A 147 16.43 6.00 -5.10
N PRO A 148 17.57 5.31 -4.93
CA PRO A 148 17.58 3.88 -4.63
C PRO A 148 16.69 3.47 -3.44
N VAL A 149 16.71 4.24 -2.36
CA VAL A 149 15.90 3.97 -1.17
C VAL A 149 14.42 4.24 -1.41
N LEU A 150 14.06 5.28 -2.16
CA LEU A 150 12.66 5.53 -2.53
C LEU A 150 12.10 4.40 -3.41
N VAL A 151 12.90 3.85 -4.33
CA VAL A 151 12.51 2.67 -5.12
C VAL A 151 12.36 1.44 -4.22
N LEU A 152 13.25 1.24 -3.25
CA LEU A 152 13.11 0.18 -2.25
C LEU A 152 11.84 0.36 -1.41
N ALA A 153 11.52 1.58 -1.00
CA ALA A 153 10.32 1.89 -0.23
C ALA A 153 9.04 1.65 -1.04
N ALA A 154 9.01 2.09 -2.30
CA ALA A 154 7.92 1.79 -3.23
C ALA A 154 7.71 0.28 -3.39
N PHE A 155 8.80 -0.48 -3.53
CA PHE A 155 8.72 -1.93 -3.61
C PHE A 155 8.24 -2.55 -2.29
N ALA A 156 8.73 -2.08 -1.14
CA ALA A 156 8.35 -2.61 0.17
C ALA A 156 6.86 -2.36 0.47
N ASN A 157 6.33 -1.17 0.15
CA ASN A 157 4.90 -0.86 0.27
C ASN A 157 4.07 -1.73 -0.69
N GLY A 158 4.43 -1.77 -1.97
CA GLY A 158 3.75 -2.61 -2.95
C GLY A 158 3.77 -4.09 -2.57
N LEU A 159 4.88 -4.59 -2.04
CA LEU A 159 4.96 -5.96 -1.55
C LEU A 159 4.07 -6.19 -0.34
N LEU A 160 4.10 -5.29 0.65
CA LEU A 160 3.28 -5.38 1.85
C LEU A 160 1.80 -5.42 1.52
N GLU A 161 1.32 -4.42 0.79
CA GLU A 161 -0.10 -4.26 0.53
C GLU A 161 -0.64 -5.35 -0.37
N GLU A 162 0.04 -5.66 -1.48
CA GLU A 162 -0.50 -6.65 -2.42
C GLU A 162 -0.40 -8.08 -1.88
N VAL A 163 0.64 -8.41 -1.10
CA VAL A 163 0.73 -9.75 -0.50
C VAL A 163 -0.23 -9.89 0.69
N VAL A 164 -0.34 -8.89 1.56
CA VAL A 164 -1.18 -9.01 2.77
C VAL A 164 -2.66 -8.74 2.46
N VAL A 165 -2.97 -7.61 1.83
CA VAL A 165 -4.35 -7.12 1.63
C VAL A 165 -5.04 -7.82 0.47
N VAL A 166 -4.29 -8.27 -0.54
CA VAL A 166 -4.85 -9.04 -1.66
C VAL A 166 -4.53 -10.54 -1.52
N GLY A 167 -3.27 -10.96 -1.56
CA GLY A 167 -2.91 -12.39 -1.56
C GLY A 167 -3.42 -13.16 -0.33
N TYR A 168 -2.97 -12.77 0.86
CA TYR A 168 -3.26 -13.42 2.13
C TYR A 168 -4.71 -13.24 2.56
N LEU A 169 -5.21 -12.00 2.60
CA LEU A 169 -6.55 -11.69 3.09
C LEU A 169 -7.64 -12.34 2.24
N PHE A 170 -7.48 -12.39 0.91
CA PHE A 170 -8.45 -13.07 0.05
C PHE A 170 -8.51 -14.57 0.37
N GLY A 171 -7.35 -15.23 0.45
CA GLY A 171 -7.28 -16.65 0.78
C GLY A 171 -7.95 -16.95 2.12
N ARG A 172 -7.58 -16.22 3.18
CA ARG A 172 -8.09 -16.48 4.53
C ARG A 172 -9.57 -16.15 4.72
N LEU A 173 -10.06 -15.06 4.15
CA LEU A 173 -11.50 -14.75 4.24
C LEU A 173 -12.34 -15.77 3.44
N ARG A 174 -11.83 -16.28 2.31
CA ARG A 174 -12.49 -17.37 1.59
C ARG A 174 -12.50 -18.68 2.35
N GLU A 175 -11.40 -19.02 3.02
CA GLU A 175 -11.33 -20.19 3.90
C GLU A 175 -12.25 -20.07 5.12
N LYS A 176 -12.51 -18.84 5.57
CA LYS A 176 -13.52 -18.53 6.58
C LYS A 176 -14.97 -18.64 6.04
N GLY A 177 -15.16 -18.73 4.73
CA GLY A 177 -16.47 -18.91 4.08
C GLY A 177 -17.10 -17.64 3.52
N TRP A 178 -16.40 -16.51 3.48
CA TRP A 178 -16.94 -15.23 2.96
C TRP A 178 -17.12 -15.28 1.46
N SER A 179 -18.18 -14.70 0.89
CA SER A 179 -18.35 -14.62 -0.58
C SER A 179 -17.24 -13.82 -1.25
N TRP A 180 -16.98 -14.06 -2.54
CA TRP A 180 -15.98 -13.29 -3.29
C TRP A 180 -16.21 -11.78 -3.29
N VAL A 181 -17.49 -11.38 -3.34
CA VAL A 181 -17.88 -9.97 -3.25
C VAL A 181 -17.52 -9.40 -1.88
N ALA A 182 -17.86 -10.10 -0.79
CA ALA A 182 -17.51 -9.63 0.56
C ALA A 182 -15.99 -9.52 0.74
N VAL A 183 -15.22 -10.49 0.23
CA VAL A 183 -13.75 -10.45 0.27
C VAL A 183 -13.19 -9.25 -0.50
N LEU A 184 -13.66 -9.02 -1.72
CA LEU A 184 -13.21 -7.92 -2.56
C LEU A 184 -13.51 -6.56 -1.92
N LEU A 185 -14.74 -6.35 -1.44
CA LEU A 185 -15.15 -5.10 -0.80
C LEU A 185 -14.38 -4.86 0.50
N THR A 186 -14.23 -5.89 1.34
CA THR A 186 -13.48 -5.75 2.60
C THR A 186 -12.01 -5.46 2.34
N SER A 187 -11.37 -6.13 1.39
CA SER A 187 -9.99 -5.83 1.03
C SER A 187 -9.82 -4.39 0.53
N ALA A 188 -10.70 -3.93 -0.36
CA ALA A 188 -10.66 -2.57 -0.87
C ALA A 188 -10.90 -1.51 0.23
N LEU A 189 -11.81 -1.78 1.18
CA LEU A 189 -12.08 -0.90 2.31
C LEU A 189 -10.93 -0.89 3.32
N VAL A 190 -10.32 -2.05 3.61
CA VAL A 190 -9.10 -2.13 4.41
C VAL A 190 -8.02 -1.27 3.78
N ARG A 191 -7.83 -1.38 2.46
CA ARG A 191 -6.91 -0.51 1.72
C ARG A 191 -7.19 0.97 1.91
N GLY A 192 -8.41 1.41 1.59
CA GLY A 192 -8.79 2.81 1.77
C GLY A 192 -8.55 3.30 3.20
N SER A 193 -8.82 2.47 4.21
CA SER A 193 -8.75 2.87 5.62
C SER A 193 -7.38 3.37 6.07
N TYR A 194 -6.30 2.73 5.64
CA TYR A 194 -4.93 3.16 5.97
C TYR A 194 -4.40 4.26 5.05
N HIS A 195 -5.23 4.80 4.15
CA HIS A 195 -4.97 5.99 3.35
C HIS A 195 -5.85 7.20 3.71
N LEU A 196 -6.72 7.10 4.72
CA LEU A 196 -7.54 8.22 5.18
C LEU A 196 -6.72 9.45 5.59
N TYR A 197 -5.47 9.27 6.00
CA TYR A 197 -4.57 10.37 6.36
C TYR A 197 -4.32 11.37 5.21
N GLN A 198 -4.54 10.96 3.96
CA GLN A 198 -4.42 11.82 2.77
C GLN A 198 -5.70 12.65 2.49
N GLY A 199 -6.81 12.34 3.16
CA GLY A 199 -8.15 12.90 2.91
C GLY A 199 -9.13 11.90 2.31
N PHE A 200 -10.36 12.36 2.05
CA PHE A 200 -11.45 11.53 1.54
C PHE A 200 -11.22 11.06 0.11
N GLY A 201 -10.57 11.87 -0.72
CA GLY A 201 -10.12 11.47 -2.04
C GLY A 201 -9.04 10.39 -1.96
N GLY A 202 -8.04 10.54 -1.07
CA GLY A 202 -7.03 9.51 -0.82
C GLY A 202 -7.65 8.16 -0.44
N PHE A 203 -8.64 8.17 0.45
CA PHE A 203 -9.45 6.99 0.76
C PHE A 203 -10.17 6.41 -0.46
N ALA A 204 -10.94 7.22 -1.18
CA ALA A 204 -11.77 6.77 -2.31
C ALA A 204 -10.92 6.22 -3.47
N GLY A 205 -9.82 6.91 -3.81
CA GLY A 205 -8.88 6.47 -4.84
C GLY A 205 -8.27 5.11 -4.51
N ASN A 206 -7.92 4.89 -3.24
CA ASN A 206 -7.35 3.63 -2.77
C ASN A 206 -8.38 2.50 -2.68
N VAL A 207 -9.65 2.79 -2.36
CA VAL A 207 -10.74 1.82 -2.51
C VAL A 207 -10.89 1.41 -3.97
N LEU A 208 -10.93 2.36 -4.91
CA LEU A 208 -11.05 2.08 -6.34
C LEU A 208 -9.88 1.25 -6.87
N MET A 209 -8.65 1.62 -6.51
CA MET A 209 -7.45 0.84 -6.82
C MET A 209 -7.55 -0.57 -6.25
N GLY A 210 -7.94 -0.72 -4.99
CA GLY A 210 -8.13 -2.02 -4.34
C GLY A 210 -9.17 -2.91 -5.05
N LEU A 211 -10.25 -2.31 -5.55
CA LEU A 211 -11.24 -3.03 -6.37
C LEU A 211 -10.65 -3.50 -7.70
N VAL A 212 -9.94 -2.62 -8.42
CA VAL A 212 -9.29 -2.98 -9.70
C VAL A 212 -8.27 -4.09 -9.52
N LEU A 213 -7.34 -3.93 -8.58
CA LEU A 213 -6.30 -4.92 -8.30
C LEU A 213 -6.90 -6.23 -7.78
N GLY A 214 -7.93 -6.15 -6.94
CA GLY A 214 -8.67 -7.31 -6.45
C GLY A 214 -9.36 -8.08 -7.58
N LEU A 215 -10.02 -7.39 -8.54
CA LEU A 215 -10.64 -8.03 -9.70
C LEU A 215 -9.60 -8.69 -10.62
N VAL A 216 -8.47 -8.02 -10.83
CA VAL A 216 -7.33 -8.56 -11.58
C VAL A 216 -6.79 -9.82 -10.91
N PHE A 217 -6.60 -9.80 -9.59
CA PHE A 217 -6.22 -10.98 -8.82
C PHE A 217 -7.25 -12.09 -8.93
N LEU A 218 -8.55 -11.77 -8.88
CA LEU A 218 -9.59 -12.77 -9.08
C LEU A 218 -9.56 -13.38 -10.49
N ARG A 219 -9.11 -12.64 -11.50
CA ARG A 219 -9.03 -13.13 -12.88
C ARG A 219 -7.80 -14.02 -13.15
N TRP A 220 -6.65 -13.68 -12.58
CA TRP A 220 -5.37 -14.36 -12.89
C TRP A 220 -4.74 -15.11 -11.73
N ARG A 221 -5.14 -14.84 -10.48
CA ARG A 221 -4.62 -15.46 -9.26
C ARG A 221 -3.10 -15.31 -9.12
N ARG A 222 -2.60 -14.12 -9.45
CA ARG A 222 -1.18 -13.76 -9.37
C ARG A 222 -1.04 -12.40 -8.67
N VAL A 223 -0.21 -12.36 -7.64
CA VAL A 223 0.11 -11.15 -6.88
C VAL A 223 1.20 -10.31 -7.56
N TRP A 224 2.14 -10.93 -8.27
CA TRP A 224 3.27 -10.22 -8.91
C TRP A 224 2.88 -9.05 -9.82
N PRO A 225 1.88 -9.16 -10.73
CA PRO A 225 1.47 -8.02 -11.54
C PRO A 225 0.98 -6.84 -10.69
N LEU A 226 0.33 -7.12 -9.56
CA LEU A 226 -0.15 -6.09 -8.64
C LEU A 226 1.03 -5.41 -7.92
N VAL A 227 1.98 -6.21 -7.41
CA VAL A 227 3.20 -5.68 -6.75
C VAL A 227 3.96 -4.77 -7.70
N VAL A 228 4.13 -5.19 -8.96
CA VAL A 228 4.77 -4.36 -9.98
C VAL A 228 3.97 -3.08 -10.22
N ALA A 229 2.65 -3.19 -10.40
CA ALA A 229 1.80 -2.02 -10.63
C ALA A 229 1.92 -1.00 -9.50
N HIS A 230 1.78 -1.46 -8.26
CA HIS A 230 1.90 -0.63 -7.06
C HIS A 230 3.29 -0.01 -6.96
N THR A 231 4.35 -0.81 -7.10
CA THR A 231 5.74 -0.32 -7.05
C THR A 231 5.94 0.80 -8.08
N LEU A 232 5.43 0.65 -9.29
CA LEU A 232 5.58 1.67 -10.33
C LEU A 232 4.79 2.95 -10.02
N LEU A 233 3.58 2.83 -9.45
CA LEU A 233 2.79 3.97 -8.98
C LEU A 233 3.56 4.75 -7.89
N ASP A 234 4.09 4.05 -6.90
CA ASP A 234 4.85 4.65 -5.81
C ASP A 234 6.18 5.23 -6.28
N VAL A 235 6.90 4.55 -7.18
CA VAL A 235 8.14 5.10 -7.78
C VAL A 235 7.81 6.40 -8.53
N ALA A 236 6.74 6.41 -9.33
CA ALA A 236 6.32 7.61 -10.04
C ALA A 236 5.94 8.74 -9.07
N ALA A 237 5.25 8.44 -7.98
CA ALA A 237 4.91 9.43 -6.96
C ALA A 237 6.15 9.93 -6.20
N PHE A 238 7.01 9.03 -5.72
CA PHE A 238 8.12 9.36 -4.83
C PHE A 238 9.25 10.03 -5.60
N VAL A 239 9.76 9.36 -6.64
CA VAL A 239 10.88 9.87 -7.45
C VAL A 239 10.41 11.01 -8.33
N GLY A 240 9.22 10.91 -8.93
CA GLY A 240 8.65 11.99 -9.73
C GLY A 240 8.47 13.27 -8.91
N TYR A 241 7.98 13.19 -7.68
CA TYR A 241 7.92 14.36 -6.79
C TYR A 241 9.30 14.94 -6.50
N THR A 242 10.30 14.12 -6.14
CA THR A 242 11.66 14.60 -5.89
C THR A 242 12.26 15.35 -7.08
N LEU A 243 11.93 14.94 -8.31
CA LEU A 243 12.43 15.57 -9.53
C LEU A 243 11.62 16.82 -9.93
N VAL A 244 10.31 16.84 -9.69
CA VAL A 244 9.42 17.90 -10.19
C VAL A 244 9.18 19.00 -9.16
N ALA A 245 9.00 18.68 -7.88
CA ALA A 245 8.64 19.64 -6.83
C ALA A 245 9.59 20.85 -6.73
N PRO A 246 10.92 20.74 -6.91
CA PRO A 246 11.80 21.91 -6.91
C PRO A 246 11.57 22.91 -8.05
N HIS A 247 10.78 22.55 -9.06
CA HIS A 247 10.58 23.31 -10.30
C HIS A 247 9.16 23.89 -10.43
N VAL A 248 8.27 23.62 -9.47
CA VAL A 248 6.86 24.07 -9.48
C VAL A 248 6.42 24.51 -8.09
N ASP A 249 5.45 25.42 -8.01
CA ASP A 249 4.93 26.00 -6.76
C ASP A 249 3.63 25.35 -6.26
N TRP A 250 3.01 24.51 -7.09
CA TRP A 250 1.72 23.88 -6.82
C TRP A 250 1.80 22.48 -6.20
N LEU A 251 3.02 21.90 -6.12
CA LEU A 251 3.30 20.59 -5.49
C LEU A 251 3.72 20.75 -4.02
#